data_AF-A0A4Q4MAL8-F1
#
_entry.id   AF-A0A4Q4MAL8-F1
#
_cell.length_a   1.000
_cell.length_b   1.000
_cell.length_c   1.000
_cell.angle_alpha   90.00
_cell.angle_beta   90.00
_cell.angle_gamma   90.00
#
_symmetry.space_group_name_H-M   'P 1'
#
loop_
_entity.id
_entity.type
_entity.pdbx_description
1 polymer ?
#
loop_
_entity_poly.entity_id
_entity_poly.type
_entity_poly.pdbx_seq_one_letter_code
_entity_poly.pdbx_strand_id
1 'polypeptide(L)'
;MTKIFQWVLFAERPLSAQELRDALAADKDMSHRTVRDLRAYEGWSDTLTDFERHVKHISRGLIRFQSREMWEQYDLHGDDSDREAQLIHQSVADFLTDEFVKIFGNHLPTAQSLAGSSHLQISRSCLRYMTLEDILESAHLSRGVLSSRFPLAPYAVRYLFAHIKKVEREGIVQSDLLSVTQWTPKSEMMHKLATVWRTLDPDSVHTPQGWPFVGATALHVSVAFGSMSAVDVLLGSGCGEIESRDADGNTPLMLAIREGHQGIALALLDEMVEREGRHRQDDADGDRGATPLLVTRAAGLNAQNNDGDTVLDIALEQKMGGVIFKLIEAGANLEYLGRETALVAHAVSNRNTKLLSLLIEKKLNLDGAVFFALKDQLPQRDLVLEGIISQLLSAGANTAKPLELNDRPEPEDYDDEEDENDGRYDADALALASRRGLTSVVEMLLKHGAPAASQNDSGECPLLIATRSGHEEIVRMLLPRAPSSVEMEDDGGDTALSIALDDGMAEIT
;
A
#
# COMPACT_ATOMS: atom_id res chain seq x y z
N MET A 1 -1.59 15.15 35.82
CA MET A 1 -0.66 14.03 36.12
C MET A 1 -0.77 12.92 35.08
N THR A 2 -1.95 12.34 34.87
CA THR A 2 -2.24 11.28 33.87
C THR A 2 -1.66 11.60 32.49
N LYS A 3 -1.93 12.80 31.96
CA LYS A 3 -1.47 13.26 30.64
C LYS A 3 0.05 13.20 30.43
N ILE A 4 0.83 13.44 31.47
CA ILE A 4 2.31 13.40 31.38
C ILE A 4 2.78 11.98 31.13
N PHE A 5 2.22 11.02 31.88
CA PHE A 5 2.55 9.61 31.66
C PHE A 5 2.03 9.13 30.32
N GLN A 6 0.88 9.61 29.83
CA GLN A 6 0.40 9.27 28.48
C GLN A 6 1.41 9.68 27.40
N TRP A 7 1.88 10.93 27.43
CA TRP A 7 2.89 11.41 26.48
C TRP A 7 4.25 10.73 26.62
N VAL A 8 4.71 10.47 27.85
CA VAL A 8 6.02 9.83 28.04
C VAL A 8 6.00 8.33 27.71
N LEU A 9 4.87 7.64 27.90
CA LEU A 9 4.75 6.20 27.62
C LEU A 9 4.39 5.89 26.15
N PHE A 10 3.51 6.69 25.54
CA PHE A 10 2.88 6.33 24.27
C PHE A 10 3.23 7.25 23.10
N ALA A 11 4.10 8.24 23.29
CA ALA A 11 4.68 8.96 22.16
C ALA A 11 5.54 8.03 21.29
N GLU A 12 5.60 8.28 19.98
CA GLU A 12 6.39 7.48 19.03
C GLU A 12 7.91 7.67 19.20
N ARG A 13 8.30 8.72 19.93
CA ARG A 13 9.66 8.95 20.44
C ARG A 13 9.60 9.78 21.72
N PRO A 14 10.66 9.82 22.53
CA PRO A 14 10.76 10.78 23.62
C PRO A 14 10.61 12.23 23.12
N LEU A 15 9.90 13.05 23.90
CA LEU A 15 9.68 14.47 23.62
C LEU A 15 10.74 15.31 24.34
N SER A 16 11.20 16.38 23.72
CA SER A 16 12.00 17.40 24.41
C SER A 16 11.19 18.11 25.50
N ALA A 17 11.87 18.80 26.42
CA ALA A 17 11.20 19.62 27.43
C ALA A 17 10.26 20.68 26.82
N GLN A 18 10.62 21.23 25.65
CA GLN A 18 9.79 22.20 24.94
C GLN A 18 8.56 21.53 24.33
N GLU A 19 8.76 20.43 23.62
CA GLU A 19 7.69 19.64 23.00
C GLU A 19 6.69 19.15 24.05
N LEU A 20 7.19 18.59 25.16
CA LEU A 20 6.33 18.06 26.22
C LEU A 20 5.55 19.19 26.90
N ARG A 21 6.14 20.37 27.11
CA ARG A 21 5.43 21.51 27.70
C ARG A 21 4.24 21.93 26.83
N ASP A 22 4.48 22.08 25.53
CA ASP A 22 3.44 22.42 24.55
C ASP A 22 2.38 21.31 24.46
N ALA A 23 2.80 20.05 24.48
CA ALA A 23 1.93 18.87 24.46
C ALA A 23 1.02 18.75 25.68
N LEU A 24 1.50 19.18 26.85
CA LEU A 24 0.68 19.19 28.07
C LEU A 24 -0.31 20.35 28.09
N ALA A 25 0.04 21.49 27.50
CA ALA A 25 -0.86 22.64 27.36
C ALA A 25 -1.94 22.39 26.29
N ALA A 26 -1.59 21.79 25.16
CA ALA A 26 -2.53 21.44 24.10
C ALA A 26 -3.37 20.24 24.53
N ASP A 27 -4.62 20.44 24.93
CA ASP A 27 -5.53 19.38 25.36
C ASP A 27 -6.57 19.03 24.29
N LYS A 28 -7.03 17.78 24.26
CA LYS A 28 -8.14 17.39 23.38
C LYS A 28 -9.40 18.24 23.64
N ASP A 29 -9.63 18.61 24.91
CA ASP A 29 -10.79 19.38 25.36
C ASP A 29 -10.48 20.90 25.48
N MET A 30 -9.34 21.35 24.97
CA MET A 30 -8.93 22.76 25.08
C MET A 30 -9.88 23.68 24.29
N SER A 31 -10.18 24.85 24.87
CA SER A 31 -10.92 25.94 24.21
C SER A 31 -10.01 27.01 23.59
N HIS A 32 -8.69 26.88 23.80
CA HIS A 32 -7.68 27.82 23.33
C HIS A 32 -7.59 27.85 21.80
N ARG A 33 -7.47 29.05 21.23
CA ARG A 33 -7.31 29.24 19.77
C ARG A 33 -5.95 29.81 19.40
N THR A 34 -5.26 30.43 20.35
CA THR A 34 -3.94 31.03 20.15
C THR A 34 -2.89 30.39 21.06
N VAL A 35 -1.63 30.46 20.67
CA VAL A 35 -0.47 30.10 21.50
C VAL A 35 -0.38 31.01 22.72
N ARG A 36 -0.84 32.26 22.62
CA ARG A 36 -0.94 33.15 23.78
C ARG A 36 -1.88 32.57 24.84
N ASP A 37 -3.04 32.04 24.45
CA ASP A 37 -3.99 31.43 25.37
C ASP A 37 -3.42 30.16 26.02
N LEU A 38 -2.70 29.34 25.23
CA LEU A 38 -2.01 28.15 25.75
C LEU A 38 -0.98 28.51 26.84
N ARG A 39 -0.24 29.59 26.63
CA ARG A 39 0.80 30.06 27.57
C ARG A 39 0.22 30.79 28.78
N ALA A 40 -1.01 31.29 28.68
CA ALA A 40 -1.72 31.96 29.77
C ALA A 40 -2.44 30.96 30.71
N TYR A 41 -2.45 29.67 30.37
CA TYR A 41 -3.04 28.63 31.19
C TYR A 41 -2.36 28.52 32.56
N GLU A 42 -3.13 28.35 33.64
CA GLU A 42 -2.62 28.34 35.04
C GLU A 42 -1.54 27.26 35.31
N GLY A 43 -1.45 26.23 34.47
CA GLY A 43 -0.42 25.18 34.55
C GLY A 43 0.83 25.42 33.69
N TRP A 44 0.95 26.56 33.02
CA TRP A 44 2.12 26.87 32.18
C TRP A 44 3.35 27.19 33.03
N SER A 45 4.51 26.71 32.60
CA SER A 45 5.81 27.02 33.22
C SER A 45 6.62 27.93 32.30
N ASP A 46 6.95 29.13 32.77
CA ASP A 46 7.63 30.15 31.95
C ASP A 46 9.03 29.72 31.52
N THR A 47 9.77 29.05 32.41
CA THR A 47 11.11 28.52 32.11
C THR A 47 11.11 27.01 31.95
N LEU A 48 11.98 26.49 31.08
CA LEU A 48 12.14 25.04 30.92
C LEU A 48 12.70 24.38 32.18
N THR A 49 13.58 25.05 32.92
CA THR A 49 14.13 24.50 34.15
C THR A 49 13.05 24.33 35.23
N ASP A 50 12.13 25.29 35.36
CA ASP A 50 11.01 25.17 36.29
C ASP A 50 10.03 24.08 35.83
N PHE A 51 9.78 24.00 34.52
CA PHE A 51 8.98 22.93 33.92
C PHE A 51 9.55 21.53 34.22
N GLU A 52 10.85 21.32 34.01
CA GLU A 52 11.50 20.04 34.30
C GLU A 52 11.42 19.68 35.78
N ARG A 53 11.65 20.66 36.68
CA ARG A 53 11.50 20.45 38.13
C ARG A 53 10.05 20.11 38.49
N HIS A 54 9.08 20.77 37.86
CA HIS A 54 7.66 20.50 38.05
C HIS A 54 7.30 19.08 37.62
N VAL A 55 7.69 18.66 36.40
CA VAL A 55 7.48 17.31 35.87
C VAL A 55 8.12 16.26 36.77
N LYS A 56 9.38 16.46 37.19
CA LYS A 56 10.06 15.56 38.13
C LYS A 56 9.33 15.47 39.47
N HIS A 57 8.79 16.57 39.97
CA HIS A 57 8.05 16.59 41.23
C HIS A 57 6.72 15.82 41.14
N ILE A 58 5.90 16.14 40.15
CA ILE A 58 4.57 15.52 39.99
C ILE A 58 4.65 14.06 39.52
N SER A 59 5.73 13.67 38.83
CA SER A 59 6.01 12.27 38.51
C SER A 59 6.67 11.51 39.66
N ARG A 60 6.89 12.14 40.83
CA ARG A 60 7.64 11.59 41.96
C ARG A 60 9.03 11.07 41.59
N GLY A 61 9.69 11.70 40.63
CA GLY A 61 11.03 11.35 40.16
C GLY A 61 11.10 10.20 39.14
N LEU A 62 9.97 9.64 38.73
CA LEU A 62 9.90 8.58 37.71
C LEU A 62 10.27 9.05 36.30
N ILE A 63 10.09 10.35 36.01
CA ILE A 63 10.44 10.97 34.74
C ILE A 63 11.67 11.85 34.96
N ARG A 64 12.65 11.73 34.06
CA ARG A 64 13.86 12.56 34.03
C ARG A 64 14.07 13.10 32.62
N PHE A 65 14.74 14.24 32.57
CA PHE A 65 15.17 14.86 31.32
C PHE A 65 16.63 14.48 31.07
N GLN A 66 16.91 13.82 29.95
CA GLN A 66 18.26 13.36 29.60
C GLN A 66 18.70 14.02 28.30
N SER A 67 19.99 14.36 28.19
CA SER A 67 20.54 14.82 26.92
C SER A 67 20.54 13.66 25.93
N ARG A 68 20.18 13.94 24.68
CA ARG A 68 20.18 12.95 23.60
C ARG A 68 21.59 12.37 23.41
N GLU A 69 21.71 11.07 23.17
CA GLU A 69 23.01 10.48 22.87
C GLU A 69 23.50 10.96 21.49
N MET A 70 24.80 11.28 21.37
CA MET A 70 25.38 11.95 20.18
C MET A 70 25.08 11.25 18.82
N TRP A 71 24.77 9.96 18.82
CA TRP A 71 24.51 9.16 17.61
C TRP A 71 23.04 9.20 17.13
N GLU A 72 22.14 9.83 17.90
CA GLU A 72 20.71 9.98 17.58
C GLU A 72 20.37 11.41 17.10
N GLN A 73 21.38 12.23 16.79
CA GLN A 73 21.20 13.58 16.26
C GLN A 73 20.59 13.54 14.85
N TYR A 74 19.41 14.12 14.69
CA TYR A 74 18.71 14.20 13.40
C TYR A 74 19.21 15.36 12.49
N ASP A 75 20.01 16.30 13.02
CA ASP A 75 20.61 17.41 12.27
C ASP A 75 21.99 17.79 12.84
N LEU A 76 22.98 17.96 11.97
CA LEU A 76 24.37 18.23 12.35
C LEU A 76 24.61 19.63 12.95
N HIS A 77 23.65 20.57 12.87
CA HIS A 77 23.85 22.00 13.20
C HIS A 77 22.75 22.62 14.09
N GLY A 78 21.95 21.81 14.81
CA GLY A 78 20.98 22.30 15.79
C GLY A 78 21.64 22.64 17.14
N ASP A 79 21.25 23.75 17.77
CA ASP A 79 21.68 24.10 19.13
C ASP A 79 21.08 23.08 20.13
N ASP A 80 21.91 22.12 20.54
CA ASP A 80 21.51 20.84 21.14
C ASP A 80 21.28 20.98 22.67
N SER A 81 20.27 21.76 23.05
CA SER A 81 19.86 21.96 24.46
C SER A 81 18.66 21.11 24.88
N ASP A 82 18.05 20.34 23.98
CA ASP A 82 16.72 19.80 24.21
C ASP A 82 16.80 18.42 24.89
N ARG A 83 16.89 18.45 26.22
CA ARG A 83 16.79 17.24 27.05
C ARG A 83 15.42 16.60 26.88
N GLU A 84 15.40 15.28 26.70
CA GLU A 84 14.20 14.51 26.43
C GLU A 84 13.60 13.91 27.71
N ALA A 85 12.28 13.96 27.82
CA ALA A 85 11.54 13.34 28.90
C ALA A 85 11.51 11.82 28.71
N GLN A 86 12.12 11.09 29.64
CA GLN A 86 12.14 9.63 29.64
C GLN A 86 11.86 9.08 31.03
N LEU A 87 11.35 7.85 31.08
CA LEU A 87 11.25 7.12 32.34
C LEU A 87 12.64 6.69 32.81
N ILE A 88 12.82 6.62 34.13
CA ILE A 88 14.11 6.25 34.73
C ILE A 88 14.56 4.82 34.42
N HIS A 89 13.65 3.92 34.03
CA HIS A 89 13.95 2.53 33.68
C HIS A 89 12.78 1.89 32.92
N GLN A 90 13.06 0.95 32.00
CA GLN A 90 12.02 0.24 31.23
C GLN A 90 11.02 -0.50 32.12
N SER A 91 11.48 -1.14 33.21
CA SER A 91 10.59 -1.83 34.15
C SER A 91 9.57 -0.90 34.83
N VAL A 92 9.84 0.41 34.89
CA VAL A 92 8.87 1.40 35.38
C VAL A 92 7.80 1.62 34.32
N ALA A 93 8.15 1.62 33.03
CA ALA A 93 7.19 1.70 31.94
C ALA A 93 6.25 0.49 31.94
N ASP A 94 6.81 -0.71 32.09
CA ASP A 94 6.05 -1.96 32.14
C ASP A 94 5.10 -1.96 33.36
N PHE A 95 5.62 -1.62 34.54
CA PHE A 95 4.82 -1.50 35.76
C PHE A 95 3.72 -0.45 35.65
N LEU A 96 4.02 0.72 35.09
CA LEU A 96 3.03 1.78 34.93
C LEU A 96 1.95 1.38 33.93
N THR A 97 2.29 0.67 32.86
CA THR A 97 1.31 0.17 31.89
C THR A 97 0.32 -0.80 32.55
N ASP A 98 0.81 -1.69 33.44
CA ASP A 98 -0.01 -2.65 34.17
C ASP A 98 -0.82 -2.02 35.32
N GLU A 99 -0.24 -1.08 36.07
CA GLU A 99 -0.89 -0.45 37.24
C GLU A 99 -1.78 0.75 36.89
N PHE A 100 -1.53 1.47 35.80
CA PHE A 100 -2.43 2.56 35.37
C PHE A 100 -3.85 2.05 35.12
N VAL A 101 -3.97 0.83 34.59
CA VAL A 101 -5.27 0.16 34.41
C VAL A 101 -5.99 -0.01 35.74
N LYS A 102 -5.28 -0.30 36.82
CA LYS A 102 -5.87 -0.51 38.16
C LYS A 102 -6.20 0.80 38.87
N ILE A 103 -5.35 1.83 38.71
CA ILE A 103 -5.46 3.10 39.43
C ILE A 103 -6.40 4.08 38.71
N PHE A 104 -6.31 4.16 37.39
CA PHE A 104 -7.05 5.13 36.57
C PHE A 104 -8.14 4.49 35.70
N GLY A 105 -8.19 3.16 35.60
CA GLY A 105 -9.21 2.43 34.82
C GLY A 105 -10.65 2.69 35.30
N ASN A 106 -10.86 3.12 36.54
CA ASN A 106 -12.18 3.52 37.05
C ASN A 106 -12.74 4.80 36.39
N HIS A 107 -11.91 5.57 35.68
CA HIS A 107 -12.33 6.76 34.92
C HIS A 107 -12.36 6.55 33.41
N LEU A 108 -11.86 5.41 32.91
CA LEU A 108 -12.04 5.04 31.52
C LEU A 108 -13.41 4.35 31.37
N PRO A 109 -14.18 4.63 30.30
CA PRO A 109 -15.32 3.80 29.95
C PRO A 109 -14.86 2.34 29.90
N THR A 110 -15.69 1.42 30.39
CA THR A 110 -15.39 -0.02 30.63
C THR A 110 -14.91 -0.81 29.39
N ALA A 111 -14.73 -0.15 28.24
CA ALA A 111 -14.35 -0.71 26.95
C ALA A 111 -13.06 -0.13 26.34
N GLN A 112 -12.39 0.86 26.96
CA GLN A 112 -11.21 1.51 26.36
C GLN A 112 -9.90 1.03 26.98
N SER A 113 -8.94 0.62 26.14
CA SER A 113 -7.59 0.32 26.58
C SER A 113 -6.83 1.60 26.97
N LEU A 114 -5.88 1.48 27.89
CA LEU A 114 -5.00 2.58 28.28
C LEU A 114 -4.20 3.11 27.07
N ALA A 115 -3.69 2.19 26.24
CA ALA A 115 -2.96 2.53 25.03
C ALA A 115 -3.83 3.31 24.04
N GLY A 116 -5.04 2.81 23.76
CA GLY A 116 -5.98 3.45 22.84
C GLY A 116 -6.38 4.85 23.31
N SER A 117 -6.79 4.99 24.58
CA SER A 117 -7.16 6.29 25.15
C SER A 117 -6.00 7.29 25.18
N SER A 118 -4.76 6.81 25.36
CA SER A 118 -3.56 7.64 25.32
C SER A 118 -3.24 8.12 23.91
N HIS A 119 -3.28 7.24 22.90
CA HIS A 119 -3.11 7.62 21.50
C HIS A 119 -4.24 8.55 21.01
N LEU A 120 -5.46 8.38 21.52
CA LEU A 120 -6.57 9.30 21.28
C LEU A 120 -6.27 10.69 21.85
N GLN A 121 -5.83 10.77 23.11
CA GLN A 121 -5.44 12.04 23.72
C GLN A 121 -4.33 12.73 22.93
N ILE A 122 -3.28 12.00 22.58
CA ILE A 122 -2.11 12.52 21.86
C ILE A 122 -2.51 13.05 20.48
N SER A 123 -3.20 12.23 19.67
CA SER A 123 -3.62 12.64 18.32
C SER A 123 -4.52 13.88 18.33
N ARG A 124 -5.45 13.99 19.28
CA ARG A 124 -6.35 15.15 19.39
C ARG A 124 -5.62 16.39 19.87
N SER A 125 -4.68 16.22 20.80
CA SER A 125 -3.79 17.30 21.24
C SER A 125 -2.95 17.84 20.08
N CYS A 126 -2.38 16.94 19.26
CA CYS A 126 -1.65 17.31 18.03
C CYS A 126 -2.54 18.06 17.03
N LEU A 127 -3.73 17.55 16.73
CA LEU A 127 -4.68 18.21 15.83
C LEU A 127 -5.03 19.62 16.32
N ARG A 128 -5.44 19.72 17.58
CA ARG A 128 -5.80 20.99 18.22
C ARG A 128 -4.64 21.99 18.19
N TYR A 129 -3.43 21.54 18.51
CA TYR A 129 -2.23 22.37 18.43
C TYR A 129 -1.97 22.87 17.01
N MET A 130 -2.01 21.98 16.01
CA MET A 130 -1.77 22.35 14.61
C MET A 130 -2.84 23.31 14.04
N THR A 131 -4.04 23.33 14.64
CA THR A 131 -5.13 24.24 14.26
C THR A 131 -5.13 25.59 14.99
N LEU A 132 -4.10 25.91 15.78
CA LEU A 132 -3.97 27.21 16.43
C LEU A 132 -3.76 28.32 15.39
N GLU A 133 -4.41 29.46 15.60
CA GLU A 133 -4.40 30.61 14.69
C GLU A 133 -2.95 31.09 14.44
N ASP A 134 -2.12 31.19 15.48
CA ASP A 134 -0.71 31.62 15.34
C ASP A 134 0.11 30.69 14.43
N ILE A 135 -0.13 29.38 14.47
CA ILE A 135 0.58 28.41 13.63
C ILE A 135 0.16 28.58 12.18
N LEU A 136 -1.14 28.67 11.95
CA LEU A 136 -1.74 28.78 10.62
C LEU A 136 -1.39 30.11 9.94
N GLU A 137 -1.32 31.21 10.68
CA GLU A 137 -0.86 32.50 10.18
C GLU A 137 0.65 32.52 9.90
N SER A 138 1.41 31.63 10.55
CA SER A 138 2.85 31.48 10.36
C SER A 138 3.23 30.57 9.19
N ALA A 139 2.27 30.11 8.38
CA ALA A 139 2.51 29.16 7.28
C ALA A 139 3.55 29.60 6.23
N HIS A 140 3.86 30.89 6.16
CA HIS A 140 4.85 31.48 5.24
C HIS A 140 6.28 31.47 5.78
N LEU A 141 6.48 31.10 7.05
CA LEU A 141 7.81 31.08 7.69
C LEU A 141 8.61 29.84 7.25
N SER A 142 9.93 29.91 7.36
CA SER A 142 10.80 28.76 7.06
C SER A 142 10.65 27.63 8.09
N ARG A 143 10.98 26.40 7.69
CA ARG A 143 10.94 25.20 8.53
C ARG A 143 11.58 25.40 9.91
N GLY A 144 12.82 25.90 9.96
CA GLY A 144 13.53 26.12 11.23
C GLY A 144 12.87 27.16 12.14
N VAL A 145 12.28 28.21 11.56
CA VAL A 145 11.53 29.22 12.32
C VAL A 145 10.23 28.63 12.87
N LEU A 146 9.51 27.83 12.07
CA LEU A 146 8.31 27.13 12.54
C LEU A 146 8.63 26.15 13.66
N SER A 147 9.66 25.32 13.49
CA SER A 147 10.07 24.33 14.51
C SER A 147 10.50 24.97 15.82
N SER A 148 11.24 26.09 15.76
CA SER A 148 11.65 26.82 16.98
C SER A 148 10.49 27.55 17.66
N ARG A 149 9.55 28.12 16.90
CA ARG A 149 8.41 28.87 17.45
C ARG A 149 7.31 27.96 17.97
N PHE A 150 7.13 26.80 17.34
CA PHE A 150 6.10 25.81 17.64
C PHE A 150 6.71 24.41 17.78
N PRO A 151 7.38 24.13 18.92
CA PRO A 151 8.18 22.91 19.11
C PRO A 151 7.42 21.60 18.90
N LEU A 152 6.11 21.55 19.20
CA LEU A 152 5.31 20.33 19.03
C LEU A 152 4.90 20.07 17.57
N ALA A 153 4.95 21.07 16.68
CA ALA A 153 4.46 20.95 15.31
C ALA A 153 5.21 19.87 14.48
N PRO A 154 6.56 19.77 14.52
CA PRO A 154 7.29 18.69 13.84
C PRO A 154 6.89 17.29 14.32
N TYR A 155 6.67 17.10 15.63
CA TYR A 155 6.20 15.83 16.18
C TYR A 155 4.80 15.50 15.65
N ALA A 156 3.88 16.47 15.70
CA ALA A 156 2.52 16.30 15.20
C ALA A 156 2.50 15.91 13.71
N VAL A 157 3.28 16.61 12.89
CA VAL A 157 3.43 16.35 11.45
C VAL A 157 3.94 14.93 11.19
N ARG A 158 4.93 14.46 11.95
CA ARG A 158 5.54 13.15 11.75
C ARG A 158 4.66 11.98 12.23
N TYR A 159 3.88 12.18 13.28
CA TYR A 159 3.30 11.05 14.03
C TYR A 159 1.79 11.07 14.22
N LEU A 160 1.09 12.12 13.77
CA LEU A 160 -0.37 12.21 13.94
C LEU A 160 -1.09 10.97 13.39
N PHE A 161 -0.84 10.61 12.13
CA PHE A 161 -1.54 9.50 11.48
C PHE A 161 -1.16 8.14 12.09
N ALA A 162 0.06 8.00 12.62
CA ALA A 162 0.47 6.80 13.35
C ALA A 162 -0.38 6.61 14.62
N HIS A 163 -0.61 7.69 15.38
CA HIS A 163 -1.48 7.65 16.55
C HIS A 163 -2.94 7.36 16.16
N ILE A 164 -3.48 8.00 15.11
CA ILE A 164 -4.85 7.73 14.63
C ILE A 164 -5.01 6.24 14.25
N LYS A 165 -4.04 5.65 13.56
CA LYS A 165 -4.04 4.22 13.21
C LYS A 165 -3.97 3.31 14.45
N LYS A 166 -3.19 3.69 15.47
CA LYS A 166 -3.13 2.93 16.73
C LYS A 166 -4.45 2.99 17.51
N VAL A 167 -5.16 4.12 17.47
CA VAL A 167 -6.51 4.24 18.08
C VAL A 167 -7.51 3.28 17.43
N GLU A 168 -7.52 3.15 16.09
CA GLU A 168 -8.36 2.18 15.39
C GLU A 168 -8.06 0.72 15.79
N ARG A 169 -6.78 0.36 15.91
CA ARG A 169 -6.37 -1.02 16.31
C ARG A 169 -6.88 -1.40 17.70
N GLU A 170 -7.04 -0.40 18.56
CA GLU A 170 -7.57 -0.56 19.92
C GLU A 170 -9.11 -0.52 19.96
N GLY A 171 -9.78 -0.41 18.81
CA GLY A 171 -11.24 -0.47 18.70
C GLY A 171 -11.99 0.77 19.19
N ILE A 172 -11.30 1.92 19.29
CA ILE A 172 -11.93 3.18 19.71
C ILE A 172 -12.46 3.93 18.48
N VAL A 173 -13.77 4.19 18.47
CA VAL A 173 -14.45 4.92 17.40
C VAL A 173 -13.99 6.39 17.35
N GLN A 174 -13.69 6.89 16.15
CA GLN A 174 -13.06 8.20 15.92
C GLN A 174 -13.96 9.17 15.12
N SER A 175 -15.25 9.22 15.44
CA SER A 175 -16.23 10.13 14.80
C SER A 175 -15.95 11.62 15.03
N ASP A 176 -15.06 11.96 15.96
CA ASP A 176 -14.69 13.32 16.32
C ASP A 176 -13.66 13.96 15.37
N LEU A 177 -12.92 13.19 14.56
CA LEU A 177 -11.77 13.67 13.76
C LEU A 177 -12.08 14.91 12.90
N LEU A 178 -13.22 14.90 12.20
CA LEU A 178 -13.64 16.04 11.37
C LEU A 178 -14.04 17.26 12.21
N SER A 179 -14.66 17.02 13.36
CA SER A 179 -15.09 18.10 14.27
C SER A 179 -13.90 18.77 14.98
N VAL A 180 -12.88 17.99 15.34
CA VAL A 180 -11.67 18.46 16.01
C VAL A 180 -10.85 19.35 15.07
N THR A 181 -10.77 18.96 13.79
CA THR A 181 -10.14 19.75 12.73
C THR A 181 -11.00 20.93 12.27
N GLN A 182 -12.24 21.07 12.76
CA GLN A 182 -13.23 22.03 12.26
C GLN A 182 -13.33 21.99 10.73
N TRP A 183 -13.24 20.77 10.18
CA TRP A 183 -13.12 20.58 8.76
C TRP A 183 -14.36 21.13 8.06
N THR A 184 -14.12 21.95 7.04
CA THR A 184 -15.14 22.47 6.13
C THR A 184 -14.61 22.43 4.70
N PRO A 185 -15.44 22.09 3.70
CA PRO A 185 -15.01 22.07 2.31
C PRO A 185 -14.44 23.44 1.88
N LYS A 186 -13.29 23.44 1.20
CA LYS A 186 -12.63 24.65 0.66
C LYS A 186 -12.30 25.72 1.71
N SER A 187 -12.08 25.31 2.96
CA SER A 187 -11.71 26.22 4.04
C SER A 187 -10.32 26.81 3.86
N GLU A 188 -10.19 28.13 4.05
CA GLU A 188 -8.89 28.82 4.17
C GLU A 188 -8.01 28.17 5.26
N MET A 189 -8.63 27.65 6.31
CA MET A 189 -7.98 26.95 7.40
C MET A 189 -7.18 25.73 6.92
N MET A 190 -7.80 24.90 6.10
CA MET A 190 -7.18 23.67 5.57
C MET A 190 -6.05 24.01 4.63
N HIS A 191 -6.17 25.07 3.83
CA HIS A 191 -5.08 25.57 2.99
C HIS A 191 -3.88 26.08 3.79
N LYS A 192 -4.12 26.78 4.90
CA LYS A 192 -3.04 27.21 5.81
C LYS A 192 -2.38 26.01 6.49
N LEU A 193 -3.18 25.09 7.02
CA LEU A 193 -2.69 23.86 7.64
C LEU A 193 -1.84 23.03 6.66
N ALA A 194 -2.28 22.92 5.41
CA ALA A 194 -1.51 22.32 4.32
C ALA A 194 -0.11 22.88 4.19
N THR A 195 -0.04 24.21 4.20
CA THR A 195 1.16 24.95 3.88
C THR A 195 2.15 24.84 5.03
N VAL A 196 1.66 24.91 6.27
CA VAL A 196 2.44 24.57 7.46
C VAL A 196 2.99 23.15 7.36
N TRP A 197 2.13 22.18 7.01
CA TRP A 197 2.52 20.77 6.93
C TRP A 197 3.61 20.54 5.88
N ARG A 198 3.41 21.01 4.64
CA ARG A 198 4.42 20.91 3.56
C ARG A 198 5.73 21.62 3.91
N THR A 199 5.69 22.66 4.73
CA THR A 199 6.90 23.34 5.18
C THR A 199 7.69 22.49 6.20
N LEU A 200 6.98 21.73 7.04
CA LEU A 200 7.57 20.86 8.05
C LEU A 200 7.94 19.47 7.51
N ASP A 201 7.28 19.03 6.43
CA ASP A 201 7.47 17.76 5.72
C ASP A 201 7.48 18.01 4.19
N PRO A 202 8.58 18.56 3.64
CA PRO A 202 8.66 18.97 2.23
C PRO A 202 8.59 17.78 1.27
N ASP A 203 9.10 16.62 1.68
CA ASP A 203 9.11 15.40 0.89
C ASP A 203 7.80 14.60 1.03
N SER A 204 6.84 15.11 1.81
CA SER A 204 5.52 14.51 2.03
C SER A 204 5.60 13.06 2.53
N VAL A 205 6.62 12.73 3.32
CA VAL A 205 6.89 11.37 3.82
C VAL A 205 5.89 10.95 4.91
N HIS A 206 5.29 11.93 5.59
CA HIS A 206 4.41 11.71 6.74
C HIS A 206 2.97 12.19 6.48
N THR A 207 2.67 12.68 5.28
CA THR A 207 1.31 13.02 4.84
C THR A 207 0.69 11.92 3.99
N PRO A 208 -0.63 11.69 4.11
CA PRO A 208 -1.39 10.95 3.11
C PRO A 208 -1.32 11.66 1.75
N GLN A 209 -1.42 10.89 0.68
CA GLN A 209 -1.55 11.41 -0.67
C GLN A 209 -2.82 12.25 -0.82
N GLY A 210 -2.75 13.30 -1.64
CA GLY A 210 -3.83 14.26 -1.79
C GLY A 210 -3.93 15.28 -0.64
N TRP A 211 -3.08 15.23 0.38
CA TRP A 211 -2.99 16.30 1.40
C TRP A 211 -2.64 17.64 0.73
N PRO A 212 -3.44 18.71 0.90
CA PRO A 212 -4.36 18.97 2.02
C PRO A 212 -5.84 18.83 1.72
N PHE A 213 -6.19 17.91 0.83
CA PHE A 213 -7.57 17.56 0.52
C PHE A 213 -8.35 18.75 -0.03
N VAL A 214 -7.72 19.54 -0.92
CA VAL A 214 -8.42 20.63 -1.62
C VAL A 214 -9.52 20.02 -2.47
N GLY A 215 -10.75 20.50 -2.31
CA GLY A 215 -11.90 19.94 -3.03
C GLY A 215 -12.34 18.55 -2.54
N ALA A 216 -11.64 17.96 -1.58
CA ALA A 216 -12.03 16.67 -1.02
C ALA A 216 -13.25 16.81 -0.11
N THR A 217 -13.92 15.68 0.09
CA THR A 217 -15.12 15.57 0.94
C THR A 217 -14.77 15.04 2.33
N ALA A 218 -15.73 15.04 3.24
CA ALA A 218 -15.57 14.46 4.58
C ALA A 218 -15.08 13.00 4.53
N LEU A 219 -15.55 12.27 3.50
CA LEU A 219 -15.18 10.89 3.26
C LEU A 219 -13.72 10.76 2.83
N HIS A 220 -13.23 11.62 1.92
CA HIS A 220 -11.81 11.63 1.52
C HIS A 220 -10.89 11.86 2.73
N VAL A 221 -11.21 12.85 3.58
CA VAL A 221 -10.39 13.15 4.76
C VAL A 221 -10.39 11.99 5.75
N SER A 222 -11.53 11.33 5.95
CA SER A 222 -11.64 10.17 6.85
C SER A 222 -10.86 8.96 6.32
N VAL A 223 -10.90 8.74 5.00
CA VAL A 223 -10.08 7.73 4.30
C VAL A 223 -8.61 8.02 4.49
N ALA A 224 -8.17 9.26 4.26
CA ALA A 224 -6.77 9.63 4.38
C ALA A 224 -6.24 9.58 5.82
N PHE A 225 -7.11 9.79 6.81
CA PHE A 225 -6.81 9.51 8.21
C PHE A 225 -6.66 8.03 8.53
N GLY A 226 -7.05 7.14 7.61
CA GLY A 226 -7.03 5.69 7.81
C GLY A 226 -8.00 5.24 8.91
N SER A 227 -9.05 6.03 9.17
CA SER A 227 -10.03 5.75 10.22
C SER A 227 -11.24 5.03 9.65
N MET A 228 -11.25 3.70 9.77
CA MET A 228 -12.40 2.88 9.37
C MET A 228 -13.65 3.31 10.14
N SER A 229 -13.54 3.49 11.45
CA SER A 229 -14.69 3.87 12.27
C SER A 229 -15.31 5.23 11.88
N ALA A 230 -14.51 6.21 11.46
CA ALA A 230 -15.03 7.47 10.94
C ALA A 230 -15.71 7.30 9.58
N VAL A 231 -15.13 6.46 8.70
CA VAL A 231 -15.75 6.10 7.42
C VAL A 231 -17.10 5.44 7.64
N ASP A 232 -17.20 4.42 8.49
CA ASP A 232 -18.46 3.72 8.78
C ASP A 232 -19.56 4.65 9.29
N VAL A 233 -19.21 5.61 10.16
CA VAL A 233 -20.17 6.62 10.65
C VAL A 233 -20.68 7.51 9.51
N LEU A 234 -19.80 7.93 8.60
CA LEU A 234 -20.20 8.73 7.44
C LEU A 234 -21.06 7.94 6.46
N LEU A 235 -20.70 6.68 6.17
CA LEU A 235 -21.49 5.81 5.29
C LEU A 235 -22.88 5.55 5.89
N GLY A 236 -22.95 5.22 7.18
CA GLY A 236 -24.21 5.01 7.92
C GLY A 236 -25.10 6.24 8.03
N SER A 237 -24.53 7.45 7.93
CA SER A 237 -25.30 8.70 7.87
C SER A 237 -25.96 8.98 6.51
N GLY A 238 -25.71 8.15 5.50
CA GLY A 238 -26.23 8.32 4.15
C GLY A 238 -25.46 9.34 3.30
N CYS A 239 -24.15 9.52 3.56
CA CYS A 239 -23.32 10.48 2.83
C CYS A 239 -23.36 10.23 1.31
N GLY A 240 -23.92 11.15 0.52
CA GLY A 240 -24.11 11.01 -0.94
C GLY A 240 -22.84 11.21 -1.78
N GLU A 241 -21.71 11.54 -1.16
CA GLU A 241 -20.49 11.99 -1.84
C GLU A 241 -19.45 10.88 -2.10
N ILE A 242 -19.92 9.63 -2.22
CA ILE A 242 -19.05 8.45 -2.36
C ILE A 242 -18.27 8.42 -3.70
N GLU A 243 -18.83 9.04 -4.74
CA GLU A 243 -18.23 9.19 -6.08
C GLU A 243 -17.66 10.60 -6.32
N SER A 244 -17.62 11.45 -5.29
CA SER A 244 -17.05 12.80 -5.42
C SER A 244 -15.56 12.73 -5.71
N ARG A 245 -15.04 13.75 -6.39
CA ARG A 245 -13.63 13.84 -6.77
C ARG A 245 -12.92 14.96 -6.02
N ASP A 246 -11.72 14.68 -5.54
CA ASP A 246 -10.81 15.69 -5.00
C ASP A 246 -10.11 16.51 -6.12
N ALA A 247 -9.16 17.36 -5.74
CA ALA A 247 -8.39 18.18 -6.69
C ALA A 247 -7.58 17.35 -7.71
N ASP A 248 -7.15 16.14 -7.33
CA ASP A 248 -6.38 15.23 -8.18
C ASP A 248 -7.30 14.31 -9.01
N GLY A 249 -8.61 14.50 -8.92
CA GLY A 249 -9.60 13.70 -9.62
C GLY A 249 -9.84 12.32 -8.98
N ASN A 250 -9.26 12.05 -7.81
CA ASN A 250 -9.42 10.77 -7.11
C ASN A 250 -10.79 10.71 -6.42
N THR A 251 -11.41 9.54 -6.44
CA THR A 251 -12.54 9.23 -5.56
C THR A 251 -12.04 8.75 -4.19
N PRO A 252 -12.88 8.74 -3.13
CA PRO A 252 -12.51 8.16 -1.84
C PRO A 252 -12.03 6.71 -1.95
N LEU A 253 -12.58 5.94 -2.88
CA LEU A 253 -12.15 4.57 -3.15
C LEU A 253 -10.75 4.54 -3.76
N MET A 254 -10.45 5.38 -4.76
CA MET A 254 -9.10 5.48 -5.33
C MET A 254 -8.08 5.83 -4.24
N LEU A 255 -8.40 6.81 -3.38
CA LEU A 255 -7.53 7.22 -2.29
C LEU A 255 -7.30 6.10 -1.27
N ALA A 256 -8.34 5.34 -0.91
CA ALA A 256 -8.22 4.21 0.01
C ALA A 256 -7.26 3.14 -0.54
N ILE A 257 -7.28 2.91 -1.86
CA ILE A 257 -6.40 1.94 -2.50
C ILE A 257 -4.98 2.48 -2.58
N ARG A 258 -4.77 3.74 -3.02
CA ARG A 258 -3.45 4.40 -3.06
C ARG A 258 -2.73 4.36 -1.72
N GLU A 259 -3.47 4.58 -0.62
CA GLU A 259 -2.95 4.55 0.75
C GLU A 259 -2.82 3.13 1.35
N GLY A 260 -3.12 2.09 0.57
CA GLY A 260 -3.06 0.69 1.00
C GLY A 260 -4.11 0.31 2.07
N HIS A 261 -5.20 1.08 2.19
CA HIS A 261 -6.26 0.87 3.19
C HIS A 261 -7.28 -0.15 2.70
N GLN A 262 -6.87 -1.42 2.61
CA GLN A 262 -7.69 -2.50 2.04
C GLN A 262 -9.07 -2.64 2.67
N GLY A 263 -9.16 -2.60 4.00
CA GLY A 263 -10.46 -2.69 4.68
C GLY A 263 -11.40 -1.58 4.23
N ILE A 264 -10.92 -0.33 4.22
CA ILE A 264 -11.72 0.85 3.85
C ILE A 264 -12.15 0.76 2.39
N ALA A 265 -11.24 0.36 1.48
CA ALA A 265 -11.56 0.16 0.08
C ALA A 265 -12.68 -0.89 -0.12
N LEU A 266 -12.61 -2.02 0.61
CA LEU A 266 -13.64 -3.06 0.55
C LEU A 266 -14.99 -2.59 1.10
N ALA A 267 -15.01 -1.81 2.18
CA ALA A 267 -16.23 -1.25 2.76
C ALA A 267 -16.89 -0.21 1.84
N LEU A 268 -16.08 0.66 1.20
CA LEU A 268 -16.58 1.59 0.19
C LEU A 268 -17.19 0.85 -1.00
N LEU A 269 -16.54 -0.22 -1.47
CA LEU A 269 -17.08 -1.06 -2.53
C LEU A 269 -18.39 -1.76 -2.12
N ASP A 270 -18.51 -2.25 -0.89
CA ASP A 270 -19.77 -2.83 -0.40
C ASP A 270 -20.89 -1.80 -0.41
N GLU A 271 -20.64 -0.60 0.12
CA GLU A 271 -21.64 0.45 0.16
C GLU A 271 -22.07 0.90 -1.24
N MET A 272 -21.14 0.98 -2.20
CA MET A 272 -21.46 1.22 -3.62
C MET A 272 -22.38 0.13 -4.18
N VAL A 273 -22.11 -1.14 -3.84
CA VAL A 273 -22.92 -2.27 -4.29
C VAL A 273 -24.31 -2.26 -3.68
N GLU A 274 -24.41 -2.00 -2.38
CA GLU A 274 -25.67 -1.95 -1.64
C GLU A 274 -26.58 -0.81 -2.06
N ARG A 275 -26.03 0.40 -2.27
CA ARG A 275 -26.80 1.57 -2.73
C ARG A 275 -27.50 1.32 -4.05
N GLU A 276 -26.84 0.62 -4.96
CA GLU A 276 -27.48 0.24 -6.22
C GLU A 276 -28.60 -0.78 -6.00
N GLY A 277 -28.41 -1.75 -5.11
CA GLY A 277 -29.47 -2.70 -4.75
C GLY A 277 -30.73 -2.00 -4.25
N ARG A 278 -30.56 -0.94 -3.45
CA ARG A 278 -31.66 -0.07 -2.97
C ARG A 278 -32.33 0.69 -4.13
N HIS A 279 -31.55 1.33 -5.00
CA HIS A 279 -32.09 2.06 -6.17
C HIS A 279 -32.87 1.16 -7.15
N ARG A 280 -32.46 -0.10 -7.35
CA ARG A 280 -33.21 -1.07 -8.18
C ARG A 280 -34.60 -1.38 -7.64
N GLN A 281 -34.79 -1.31 -6.32
CA GLN A 281 -36.08 -1.60 -5.69
C GLN A 281 -37.04 -0.41 -5.78
N ASP A 282 -36.52 0.82 -5.76
CA ASP A 282 -37.30 2.05 -5.89
C ASP A 282 -37.75 2.31 -7.34
N ASP A 283 -36.91 2.00 -8.34
CA ASP A 283 -37.22 2.20 -9.77
C ASP A 283 -38.22 1.16 -10.32
N ALA A 284 -38.34 -0.01 -9.70
CA ALA A 284 -39.34 -1.01 -10.07
C ALA A 284 -40.80 -0.55 -9.82
N ASP A 285 -40.97 0.49 -8.99
CA ASP A 285 -42.27 1.10 -8.67
C ASP A 285 -42.55 2.39 -9.49
N GLY A 286 -41.58 2.86 -10.29
CA GLY A 286 -41.65 4.13 -11.01
C GLY A 286 -41.39 4.00 -12.52
N ASP A 287 -42.45 4.07 -13.32
CA ASP A 287 -42.40 4.11 -14.79
C ASP A 287 -41.75 5.42 -15.33
N ARG A 288 -40.42 5.52 -15.29
CA ARG A 288 -39.66 6.49 -16.09
C ARG A 288 -38.33 5.89 -16.54
N GLY A 289 -38.05 6.06 -17.84
CA GLY A 289 -36.84 5.59 -18.51
C GLY A 289 -35.56 6.07 -17.83
N ALA A 290 -34.98 5.22 -17.00
CA ALA A 290 -33.65 5.37 -16.44
C ALA A 290 -32.63 4.79 -17.44
N THR A 291 -31.53 5.49 -17.67
CA THR A 291 -30.31 4.87 -18.19
C THR A 291 -29.99 3.64 -17.33
N PRO A 292 -29.70 2.46 -17.89
CA PRO A 292 -29.54 1.25 -17.08
C PRO A 292 -28.51 1.50 -15.98
N LEU A 293 -28.91 1.42 -14.70
CA LEU A 293 -28.09 1.86 -13.56
C LEU A 293 -26.73 1.13 -13.42
N LEU A 294 -26.62 -0.07 -14.00
CA LEU A 294 -25.36 -0.79 -14.21
C LEU A 294 -24.32 0.02 -15.01
N VAL A 295 -24.79 0.83 -15.97
CA VAL A 295 -23.96 1.76 -16.75
C VAL A 295 -23.41 2.87 -15.87
N THR A 296 -24.15 3.34 -14.86
CA THR A 296 -23.68 4.37 -13.92
C THR A 296 -22.63 3.85 -12.93
N ARG A 297 -22.77 2.62 -12.38
CA ARG A 297 -21.71 2.01 -11.56
C ARG A 297 -20.45 1.75 -12.37
N ALA A 298 -20.60 1.16 -13.55
CA ALA A 298 -19.49 0.96 -14.46
C ALA A 298 -18.82 2.30 -14.80
N ALA A 299 -19.58 3.37 -15.04
CA ALA A 299 -19.02 4.70 -15.30
C ALA A 299 -18.19 5.25 -14.11
N GLY A 300 -18.59 4.99 -12.86
CA GLY A 300 -17.84 5.40 -11.66
C GLY A 300 -16.54 4.60 -11.44
N LEU A 301 -16.62 3.26 -11.53
CA LEU A 301 -15.44 2.38 -11.36
C LEU A 301 -14.39 2.56 -12.46
N ASN A 302 -14.83 2.94 -13.67
CA ASN A 302 -13.98 3.15 -14.83
C ASN A 302 -13.58 4.62 -15.02
N ALA A 303 -14.00 5.47 -14.09
CA ALA A 303 -13.65 6.87 -14.14
C ALA A 303 -12.14 7.02 -13.89
N GLN A 304 -11.48 7.88 -14.64
CA GLN A 304 -10.04 8.16 -14.48
C GLN A 304 -9.82 9.39 -13.60
N ASN A 305 -8.76 9.36 -12.79
CA ASN A 305 -8.23 10.53 -12.10
C ASN A 305 -7.46 11.45 -13.07
N ASN A 306 -6.81 12.49 -12.56
CA ASN A 306 -6.04 13.43 -13.39
C ASN A 306 -4.79 12.80 -14.03
N ASP A 307 -4.27 11.72 -13.44
CA ASP A 307 -3.12 10.95 -13.96
C ASP A 307 -3.53 9.98 -15.08
N GLY A 308 -4.84 9.78 -15.29
CA GLY A 308 -5.39 8.81 -16.24
C GLY A 308 -5.62 7.42 -15.65
N ASP A 309 -5.42 7.25 -14.34
CA ASP A 309 -5.56 5.98 -13.65
C ASP A 309 -7.02 5.72 -13.24
N THR A 310 -7.47 4.49 -13.47
CA THR A 310 -8.72 3.95 -12.94
C THR A 310 -8.50 3.32 -11.57
N VAL A 311 -9.60 3.00 -10.88
CA VAL A 311 -9.55 2.29 -9.59
C VAL A 311 -8.80 0.95 -9.69
N LEU A 312 -8.94 0.25 -10.81
CA LEU A 312 -8.30 -1.04 -11.04
C LEU A 312 -6.79 -0.91 -11.24
N ASP A 313 -6.34 0.17 -11.89
CA ASP A 313 -4.91 0.43 -12.15
C ASP A 313 -4.16 0.64 -10.86
N ILE A 314 -4.72 1.50 -10.01
CA ILE A 314 -4.21 1.78 -8.68
C ILE A 314 -4.18 0.47 -7.86
N ALA A 315 -5.22 -0.36 -7.94
CA ALA A 315 -5.28 -1.62 -7.19
C ALA A 315 -4.22 -2.64 -7.64
N LEU A 316 -3.90 -2.67 -8.95
CA LEU A 316 -2.84 -3.50 -9.53
C LEU A 316 -1.46 -3.03 -9.09
N GLU A 317 -1.20 -1.72 -9.14
CA GLU A 317 0.06 -1.13 -8.66
C GLU A 317 0.30 -1.44 -7.18
N GLN A 318 -0.73 -1.29 -6.35
CA GLN A 318 -0.69 -1.56 -4.91
C GLN A 318 -0.77 -3.05 -4.57
N LYS A 319 -0.89 -3.93 -5.57
CA LYS A 319 -0.97 -5.39 -5.44
C LYS A 319 -2.09 -5.87 -4.50
N MET A 320 -3.22 -5.18 -4.50
CA MET A 320 -4.33 -5.44 -3.56
C MET A 320 -5.30 -6.51 -4.08
N GLY A 321 -4.86 -7.77 -4.12
CA GLY A 321 -5.61 -8.88 -4.72
C GLY A 321 -7.07 -9.02 -4.27
N GLY A 322 -7.37 -8.76 -2.99
CA GLY A 322 -8.76 -8.80 -2.48
C GLY A 322 -9.65 -7.68 -3.03
N VAL A 323 -9.09 -6.49 -3.24
CA VAL A 323 -9.80 -5.35 -3.85
C VAL A 323 -9.96 -5.59 -5.36
N ILE A 324 -8.90 -6.04 -6.04
CA ILE A 324 -8.93 -6.39 -7.47
C ILE A 324 -10.06 -7.39 -7.76
N PHE A 325 -10.13 -8.47 -6.98
CA PHE A 325 -11.17 -9.49 -7.13
C PHE A 325 -12.58 -8.88 -7.04
N LYS A 326 -12.82 -8.06 -6.02
CA LYS A 326 -14.11 -7.43 -5.78
C LYS A 326 -14.48 -6.38 -6.83
N LEU A 327 -13.51 -5.64 -7.35
CA LEU A 327 -13.72 -4.70 -8.47
C LEU A 327 -14.20 -5.43 -9.72
N ILE A 328 -13.60 -6.57 -10.05
CA ILE A 328 -13.99 -7.39 -11.20
C ILE A 328 -15.41 -7.95 -11.00
N GLU A 329 -15.72 -8.45 -9.80
CA GLU A 329 -17.08 -8.89 -9.45
C GLU A 329 -18.10 -7.75 -9.54
N ALA A 330 -17.71 -6.54 -9.12
CA ALA A 330 -18.53 -5.34 -9.18
C ALA A 330 -18.73 -4.79 -10.61
N GLY A 331 -18.03 -5.33 -11.61
CA GLY A 331 -18.17 -4.97 -13.02
C GLY A 331 -17.26 -3.84 -13.49
N ALA A 332 -16.08 -3.67 -12.87
CA ALA A 332 -15.03 -2.82 -13.42
C ALA A 332 -14.68 -3.27 -14.85
N ASN A 333 -14.53 -2.33 -15.77
CA ASN A 333 -14.18 -2.60 -17.17
C ASN A 333 -12.72 -3.02 -17.26
N LEU A 334 -12.49 -4.12 -17.96
CA LEU A 334 -11.19 -4.75 -18.13
C LEU A 334 -10.57 -4.43 -19.49
N GLU A 335 -11.35 -3.85 -20.42
CA GLU A 335 -10.95 -3.60 -21.82
C GLU A 335 -10.12 -2.32 -22.04
N TYR A 336 -9.70 -1.61 -20.97
CA TYR A 336 -8.80 -0.47 -21.16
C TYR A 336 -7.37 -0.96 -21.46
N LEU A 337 -7.12 -1.11 -22.76
CA LEU A 337 -5.87 -1.33 -23.52
C LEU A 337 -4.65 -1.90 -22.75
N GLY A 338 -4.25 -3.14 -23.05
CA GLY A 338 -2.96 -3.75 -22.66
C GLY A 338 -2.90 -4.33 -21.23
N ARG A 339 -3.97 -4.23 -20.45
CA ARG A 339 -3.97 -4.58 -19.00
C ARG A 339 -4.55 -5.95 -18.66
N GLU A 340 -5.19 -6.63 -19.61
CA GLU A 340 -5.63 -8.03 -19.42
C GLU A 340 -4.42 -8.94 -19.13
N THR A 341 -3.35 -8.77 -19.90
CA THR A 341 -2.08 -9.46 -19.70
C THR A 341 -1.47 -9.12 -18.33
N ALA A 342 -1.58 -7.87 -17.89
CA ALA A 342 -1.10 -7.44 -16.57
C ALA A 342 -1.91 -8.05 -15.41
N LEU A 343 -3.23 -8.18 -15.54
CA LEU A 343 -4.10 -8.86 -14.57
C LEU A 343 -3.75 -10.35 -14.46
N VAL A 344 -3.58 -11.01 -15.61
CA VAL A 344 -3.20 -12.42 -15.65
C VAL A 344 -1.80 -12.62 -15.07
N ALA A 345 -0.83 -11.78 -15.46
CA ALA A 345 0.53 -11.80 -14.90
C ALA A 345 0.53 -11.56 -13.38
N HIS A 346 -0.29 -10.63 -12.89
CA HIS A 346 -0.45 -10.38 -11.46
C HIS A 346 -1.02 -11.61 -10.74
N ALA A 347 -2.06 -12.25 -11.29
CA ALA A 347 -2.66 -13.46 -10.70
C ALA A 347 -1.65 -14.62 -10.64
N VAL A 348 -0.86 -14.80 -11.70
CA VAL A 348 0.17 -15.83 -11.81
C VAL A 348 1.33 -15.58 -10.83
N SER A 349 1.87 -14.36 -10.80
CA SER A 349 3.00 -13.97 -9.94
C SER A 349 2.66 -14.13 -8.46
N ASN A 350 1.42 -13.80 -8.07
CA ASN A 350 0.95 -13.94 -6.69
C ASN A 350 0.35 -15.33 -6.38
N ARG A 351 0.46 -16.29 -7.31
CA ARG A 351 -0.11 -17.66 -7.18
C ARG A 351 -1.61 -17.64 -6.81
N ASN A 352 -2.35 -16.65 -7.28
CA ASN A 352 -3.74 -16.41 -6.93
C ASN A 352 -4.68 -17.14 -7.90
N THR A 353 -4.92 -18.42 -7.62
CA THR A 353 -5.78 -19.31 -8.43
C THR A 353 -7.24 -18.86 -8.48
N LYS A 354 -7.76 -18.21 -7.43
CA LYS A 354 -9.13 -17.70 -7.41
C LYS A 354 -9.31 -16.54 -8.38
N LEU A 355 -8.40 -15.57 -8.35
CA LEU A 355 -8.40 -14.46 -9.29
C LEU A 355 -8.24 -14.99 -10.73
N LEU A 356 -7.30 -15.91 -10.95
CA LEU A 356 -7.11 -16.51 -12.28
C LEU A 356 -8.39 -17.20 -12.81
N SER A 357 -9.09 -17.94 -11.94
CA SER A 357 -10.35 -18.60 -12.29
C SER A 357 -11.41 -17.59 -12.73
N LEU A 358 -11.51 -16.46 -12.02
CA LEU A 358 -12.43 -15.38 -12.36
C LEU A 358 -12.06 -14.72 -13.69
N LEU A 359 -10.76 -14.48 -13.96
CA LEU A 359 -10.30 -13.90 -15.22
C LEU A 359 -10.62 -14.83 -16.41
N ILE A 360 -10.45 -16.15 -16.24
CA ILE A 360 -10.82 -17.15 -17.25
C ILE A 360 -12.33 -17.17 -17.48
N GLU A 361 -13.14 -17.11 -16.41
CA GLU A 361 -14.61 -17.03 -16.51
C GLU A 361 -15.06 -15.80 -17.31
N LYS A 362 -14.38 -14.67 -17.09
CA LYS A 362 -14.61 -13.41 -17.81
C LYS A 362 -14.07 -13.42 -19.25
N LYS A 363 -13.42 -14.50 -19.70
CA LYS A 363 -12.89 -14.71 -21.06
C LYS A 363 -11.91 -13.63 -21.52
N LEU A 364 -11.05 -13.15 -20.62
CA LEU A 364 -9.99 -12.21 -20.97
C LEU A 364 -8.97 -12.87 -21.90
N ASN A 365 -8.19 -12.06 -22.60
CA ASN A 365 -7.05 -12.55 -23.35
C ASN A 365 -6.01 -13.20 -22.41
N LEU A 366 -5.65 -14.46 -22.71
CA LEU A 366 -4.64 -15.23 -21.98
C LEU A 366 -3.35 -15.40 -22.79
N ASP A 367 -3.19 -14.64 -23.87
CA ASP A 367 -2.02 -14.71 -24.75
C ASP A 367 -0.73 -14.43 -23.96
N GLY A 368 0.21 -15.36 -24.06
CA GLY A 368 1.51 -15.30 -23.40
C GLY A 368 1.50 -15.52 -21.89
N ALA A 369 0.35 -15.79 -21.29
CA ALA A 369 0.23 -16.06 -19.86
C ALA A 369 1.05 -17.29 -19.42
N VAL A 370 1.09 -18.34 -20.26
CA VAL A 370 1.84 -19.58 -19.97
C VAL A 370 3.34 -19.31 -19.97
N PHE A 371 3.82 -18.53 -20.95
CA PHE A 371 5.22 -18.12 -21.01
C PHE A 371 5.62 -17.29 -19.78
N PHE A 372 4.81 -16.29 -19.40
CA PHE A 372 5.07 -15.49 -18.20
C PHE A 372 5.09 -16.31 -16.92
N ALA A 373 4.16 -17.26 -16.78
CA ALA A 373 4.13 -18.18 -15.65
C ALA A 373 5.45 -18.97 -15.52
N LEU A 374 6.03 -19.37 -16.64
CA LEU A 374 7.27 -20.14 -16.67
C LEU A 374 8.51 -19.29 -16.44
N LYS A 375 8.53 -18.04 -16.93
CA LYS A 375 9.65 -17.10 -16.71
C LYS A 375 9.91 -16.91 -15.21
N ASP A 376 8.83 -16.77 -14.43
CA ASP A 376 8.85 -16.53 -12.97
C ASP A 376 9.16 -17.80 -12.14
N GLN A 377 9.53 -18.93 -12.76
CA GLN A 377 9.98 -20.10 -12.01
C GLN A 377 11.38 -19.91 -11.40
N LEU A 378 11.46 -20.12 -10.09
CA LEU A 378 12.68 -20.37 -9.34
C LEU A 378 13.19 -21.81 -9.62
N PRO A 379 14.47 -22.12 -9.35
CA PRO A 379 15.07 -23.43 -9.63
C PRO A 379 14.46 -24.64 -8.88
N GLN A 380 13.42 -24.45 -8.05
CA GLN A 380 12.73 -25.53 -7.33
C GLN A 380 11.32 -25.76 -7.88
N ARG A 381 10.85 -27.02 -7.81
CA ARG A 381 9.54 -27.45 -8.30
C ARG A 381 8.39 -26.76 -7.55
N ASP A 382 7.63 -25.91 -8.25
CA ASP A 382 6.44 -25.21 -7.73
C ASP A 382 5.13 -25.88 -8.22
N LEU A 383 4.54 -26.72 -7.37
CA LEU A 383 3.29 -27.43 -7.68
C LEU A 383 2.07 -26.52 -7.87
N VAL A 384 2.06 -25.35 -7.23
CA VAL A 384 0.95 -24.39 -7.37
C VAL A 384 1.00 -23.77 -8.75
N LEU A 385 2.21 -23.42 -9.21
CA LEU A 385 2.42 -22.88 -10.53
C LEU A 385 2.19 -23.92 -11.64
N GLU A 386 2.57 -25.19 -11.44
CA GLU A 386 2.18 -26.29 -12.34
C GLU A 386 0.64 -26.38 -12.47
N GLY A 387 -0.09 -26.22 -11.36
CA GLY A 387 -1.55 -26.17 -11.37
C GLY A 387 -2.12 -24.96 -12.13
N ILE A 388 -1.51 -23.79 -11.97
CA ILE A 388 -1.86 -22.55 -12.71
C ILE A 388 -1.62 -22.72 -14.21
N ILE A 389 -0.48 -23.28 -14.61
CA ILE A 389 -0.15 -23.55 -16.02
C ILE A 389 -1.18 -24.52 -16.62
N SER A 390 -1.54 -25.58 -15.89
CA SER A 390 -2.57 -26.52 -16.33
C SER A 390 -3.92 -25.82 -16.52
N GLN A 391 -4.28 -24.91 -15.62
CA GLN A 391 -5.51 -24.13 -15.71
C GLN A 391 -5.51 -23.19 -16.93
N LEU A 392 -4.40 -22.47 -17.18
CA LEU A 392 -4.21 -21.60 -18.34
C LEU A 392 -4.32 -22.38 -19.65
N LEU A 393 -3.60 -23.49 -19.77
CA LEU A 393 -3.63 -24.34 -20.96
C LEU A 393 -5.02 -24.95 -21.22
N SER A 394 -5.74 -25.31 -20.16
CA SER A 394 -7.12 -25.82 -20.26
C SER A 394 -8.10 -24.73 -20.71
N ALA A 395 -7.81 -23.46 -20.39
CA ALA A 395 -8.56 -22.29 -20.83
C ALA A 395 -8.17 -21.82 -22.26
N GLY A 396 -7.21 -22.48 -22.91
CA GLY A 396 -6.77 -22.14 -24.27
C GLY A 396 -5.72 -21.02 -24.33
N ALA A 397 -5.05 -20.71 -23.22
CA ALA A 397 -3.93 -19.78 -23.21
C ALA A 397 -2.82 -20.26 -24.16
N ASN A 398 -2.28 -19.35 -24.96
CA ASN A 398 -1.18 -19.68 -25.86
C ASN A 398 0.15 -19.80 -25.10
N THR A 399 1.13 -20.42 -25.75
CA THR A 399 2.46 -20.70 -25.17
C THR A 399 3.52 -19.68 -25.60
N ALA A 400 3.21 -18.83 -26.57
CA ALA A 400 4.16 -17.90 -27.16
C ALA A 400 4.48 -16.72 -26.24
N LYS A 401 5.69 -16.15 -26.36
CA LYS A 401 6.03 -14.88 -25.73
C LYS A 401 5.14 -13.76 -26.32
N PRO A 402 4.41 -12.98 -25.50
CA PRO A 402 3.53 -11.94 -26.02
C PRO A 402 4.33 -10.76 -26.57
N LEU A 403 3.85 -10.18 -27.68
CA LEU A 403 4.54 -9.17 -28.48
C LEU A 403 4.59 -7.75 -27.85
N GLU A 404 3.93 -7.51 -26.70
CA GLU A 404 3.61 -6.14 -26.22
C GLU A 404 4.40 -5.63 -24.99
N LEU A 405 5.54 -6.20 -24.62
CA LEU A 405 6.36 -5.70 -23.49
C LEU A 405 7.75 -5.17 -23.90
N ASN A 406 7.93 -4.80 -25.18
CA ASN A 406 9.20 -4.30 -25.72
C ASN A 406 9.47 -2.80 -25.53
N ASP A 407 8.60 -2.02 -24.86
CA ASP A 407 8.75 -0.55 -24.75
C ASP A 407 9.15 -0.03 -23.35
N ARG A 408 9.90 -0.80 -22.57
CA ARG A 408 10.79 -0.21 -21.56
C ARG A 408 12.23 -0.53 -21.92
N PRO A 409 13.05 0.43 -22.37
CA PRO A 409 14.48 0.22 -22.43
C PRO A 409 14.97 0.03 -21.00
N GLU A 410 15.42 -1.18 -20.67
CA GLU A 410 16.17 -1.37 -19.43
C GLU A 410 17.50 -0.60 -19.53
N PRO A 411 18.01 -0.04 -18.42
CA PRO A 411 19.21 0.79 -18.44
C PRO A 411 20.40 -0.05 -18.92
N GLU A 412 21.10 0.44 -19.95
CA GLU A 412 22.26 -0.22 -20.59
C GLU A 412 23.53 -0.28 -19.72
N ASP A 413 23.44 -0.15 -18.39
CA ASP A 413 24.62 -0.09 -17.50
C ASP A 413 24.46 -0.98 -16.27
N TYR A 414 24.76 -2.28 -16.43
CA TYR A 414 25.26 -3.14 -15.35
C TYR A 414 26.30 -4.11 -15.93
N ASP A 415 27.58 -3.74 -15.80
CA ASP A 415 28.74 -4.62 -15.98
C ASP A 415 28.88 -5.53 -14.75
N ASP A 416 28.01 -6.54 -14.61
CA ASP A 416 28.22 -7.65 -13.68
C ASP A 416 28.27 -8.96 -14.47
N GLU A 417 29.47 -9.54 -14.58
CA GLU A 417 29.69 -10.91 -15.03
C GLU A 417 29.21 -11.90 -13.97
N GLU A 418 27.89 -12.07 -13.84
CA GLU A 418 27.30 -13.30 -13.33
C GLU A 418 26.58 -14.02 -14.48
N ASP A 419 26.78 -15.33 -14.53
CA ASP A 419 26.45 -16.28 -15.60
C ASP A 419 24.91 -16.49 -15.74
N GLU A 420 24.15 -15.41 -15.88
CA GLU A 420 22.73 -15.43 -16.22
C GLU A 420 22.61 -15.46 -17.75
N ASN A 421 22.54 -16.68 -18.30
CA ASN A 421 22.08 -16.94 -19.66
C ASN A 421 20.65 -16.39 -19.83
N ASP A 422 20.57 -15.11 -20.19
CA ASP A 422 19.36 -14.32 -20.38
C ASP A 422 18.38 -15.13 -21.24
N GLY A 423 17.16 -15.35 -20.73
CA GLY A 423 16.02 -15.94 -21.46
C GLY A 423 15.56 -15.12 -22.67
N ARG A 424 16.46 -14.32 -23.25
CA ARG A 424 16.32 -13.52 -24.47
C ARG A 424 15.93 -14.37 -25.67
N TYR A 425 16.43 -15.61 -25.75
CA TYR A 425 16.25 -16.50 -26.90
C TYR A 425 15.02 -17.41 -26.82
N ASP A 426 14.32 -17.52 -25.69
CA ASP A 426 13.15 -18.39 -25.61
C ASP A 426 11.89 -17.61 -26.00
N ALA A 427 11.47 -17.75 -27.26
CA ALA A 427 10.25 -17.11 -27.79
C ALA A 427 8.96 -17.89 -27.46
N ASP A 428 9.07 -19.09 -26.88
CA ASP A 428 7.96 -20.00 -26.60
C ASP A 428 8.16 -20.75 -25.28
N ALA A 429 7.07 -21.02 -24.55
CA ALA A 429 7.07 -21.68 -23.26
C ALA A 429 7.69 -23.09 -23.30
N LEU A 430 7.55 -23.79 -24.42
CA LEU A 430 8.11 -25.13 -24.59
C LEU A 430 9.64 -25.10 -24.66
N ALA A 431 10.22 -24.11 -25.36
CA ALA A 431 11.67 -23.90 -25.41
C ALA A 431 12.23 -23.62 -24.01
N LEU A 432 11.60 -22.69 -23.27
CA LEU A 432 12.00 -22.33 -21.91
C LEU A 432 11.91 -23.52 -20.94
N ALA A 433 10.81 -24.29 -20.99
CA ALA A 433 10.62 -25.47 -20.15
C ALA A 433 11.65 -26.57 -20.48
N SER A 434 11.97 -26.77 -21.76
CA SER A 434 13.01 -27.68 -22.22
C SER A 434 14.40 -27.25 -21.71
N ARG A 435 14.76 -25.97 -21.83
CA ARG A 435 16.05 -25.44 -21.38
C ARG A 435 16.27 -25.66 -19.88
N ARG A 436 15.21 -25.44 -19.09
CA ARG A 436 15.19 -25.55 -17.63
C ARG A 436 15.01 -26.98 -17.09
N GLY A 437 14.78 -27.99 -17.93
CA GLY A 437 14.61 -29.36 -17.46
C GLY A 437 13.26 -29.63 -16.78
N LEU A 438 12.21 -28.85 -17.09
CA LEU A 438 10.90 -28.96 -16.43
C LEU A 438 10.05 -30.08 -17.05
N THR A 439 10.42 -31.34 -16.81
CA THR A 439 9.79 -32.53 -17.43
C THR A 439 8.26 -32.55 -17.32
N SER A 440 7.71 -32.29 -16.13
CA SER A 440 6.25 -32.27 -15.88
C SER A 440 5.54 -31.21 -16.71
N VAL A 441 6.17 -30.03 -16.88
CA VAL A 441 5.62 -28.93 -17.65
C VAL A 441 5.71 -29.21 -19.15
N VAL A 442 6.84 -29.76 -19.63
CA VAL A 442 6.99 -30.16 -21.04
C VAL A 442 5.91 -31.16 -21.44
N GLU A 443 5.69 -32.20 -20.63
CA GLU A 443 4.63 -33.18 -20.88
C GLU A 443 3.26 -32.51 -21.01
N MET A 444 2.97 -31.57 -20.11
CA MET A 444 1.72 -30.82 -20.08
C MET A 444 1.55 -29.93 -21.32
N LEU A 445 2.57 -29.16 -21.69
CA LEU A 445 2.57 -28.29 -22.88
C LEU A 445 2.32 -29.11 -24.15
N LEU A 446 3.01 -30.24 -24.32
CA LEU A 446 2.84 -31.14 -25.46
C LEU A 446 1.44 -31.78 -25.50
N LYS A 447 0.86 -32.11 -24.34
CA LYS A 447 -0.51 -32.64 -24.26
C LYS A 447 -1.55 -31.62 -24.70
N HIS A 448 -1.30 -30.34 -24.46
CA HIS A 448 -2.17 -29.23 -24.87
C HIS A 448 -1.85 -28.66 -26.27
N GLY A 449 -0.97 -29.31 -27.02
CA GLY A 449 -0.74 -29.00 -28.43
C GLY A 449 0.30 -27.89 -28.69
N ALA A 450 1.19 -27.62 -27.73
CA ALA A 450 2.32 -26.72 -27.95
C ALA A 450 3.16 -27.18 -29.17
N PRO A 451 3.63 -26.25 -30.03
CA PRO A 451 4.37 -26.59 -31.23
C PRO A 451 5.75 -27.15 -30.88
N ALA A 452 5.93 -28.46 -31.01
CA ALA A 452 7.19 -29.14 -30.66
C ALA A 452 8.34 -28.93 -31.66
N ALA A 453 8.09 -28.22 -32.77
CA ALA A 453 9.03 -28.01 -33.86
C ALA A 453 9.22 -26.51 -34.22
N SER A 454 8.76 -25.58 -33.36
CA SER A 454 9.03 -24.16 -33.54
C SER A 454 10.52 -23.88 -33.30
N GLN A 455 11.12 -23.00 -34.11
CA GLN A 455 12.48 -22.51 -33.90
C GLN A 455 12.41 -21.12 -33.24
N ASN A 456 13.35 -20.85 -32.34
CA ASN A 456 13.51 -19.52 -31.76
C ASN A 456 14.33 -18.58 -32.68
N ASP A 457 14.67 -17.39 -32.17
CA ASP A 457 15.42 -16.36 -32.90
C ASP A 457 16.86 -16.78 -33.25
N SER A 458 17.35 -17.88 -32.68
CA SER A 458 18.66 -18.50 -32.98
C SER A 458 18.53 -19.78 -33.81
N GLY A 459 17.35 -20.07 -34.33
CA GLY A 459 17.08 -21.30 -35.08
C GLY A 459 16.95 -22.55 -34.19
N GLU A 460 17.01 -22.44 -32.86
CA GLU A 460 16.94 -23.61 -31.98
C GLU A 460 15.50 -24.12 -31.83
N CYS A 461 15.28 -25.41 -32.07
CA CYS A 461 14.01 -26.08 -31.75
C CYS A 461 14.04 -26.68 -30.33
N PRO A 462 12.89 -26.99 -29.69
CA PRO A 462 12.87 -27.58 -28.35
C PRO A 462 13.72 -28.84 -28.17
N LEU A 463 13.87 -29.65 -29.24
CA LEU A 463 14.70 -30.86 -29.21
C LEU A 463 16.20 -30.52 -29.12
N LEU A 464 16.66 -29.55 -29.91
CA LEU A 464 18.03 -29.01 -29.85
C LEU A 464 18.34 -28.46 -28.46
N ILE A 465 17.44 -27.62 -27.93
CA ILE A 465 17.58 -27.00 -26.61
C ILE A 465 17.68 -28.07 -25.51
N ALA A 466 16.78 -29.06 -25.51
CA ALA A 466 16.82 -30.13 -24.51
C ALA A 466 18.10 -30.97 -24.58
N THR A 467 18.60 -31.22 -25.79
CA THR A 467 19.83 -31.99 -26.01
C THR A 467 21.06 -31.21 -25.53
N ARG A 468 21.17 -29.93 -25.92
CA ARG A 468 22.23 -29.01 -25.50
C ARG A 468 22.26 -28.79 -23.98
N SER A 469 21.09 -28.79 -23.34
CA SER A 469 20.99 -28.71 -21.88
C SER A 469 21.13 -30.06 -21.15
N GLY A 470 21.31 -31.19 -21.87
CA GLY A 470 21.49 -32.52 -21.28
C GLY A 470 20.23 -33.14 -20.66
N HIS A 471 19.03 -32.69 -21.02
CA HIS A 471 17.77 -33.16 -20.43
C HIS A 471 17.20 -34.37 -21.19
N GLU A 472 17.81 -35.53 -21.00
CA GLU A 472 17.50 -36.78 -21.72
C GLU A 472 16.01 -37.18 -21.70
N GLU A 473 15.34 -37.04 -20.55
CA GLU A 473 13.92 -37.38 -20.42
C GLU A 473 13.05 -36.48 -21.29
N ILE A 474 13.41 -35.20 -21.42
CA ILE A 474 12.72 -34.24 -22.29
C ILE A 474 12.93 -34.60 -23.77
N VAL A 475 14.15 -35.01 -24.14
CA VAL A 475 14.44 -35.51 -25.49
C VAL A 475 13.56 -36.71 -25.83
N ARG A 476 13.44 -37.69 -24.92
CA ARG A 476 12.57 -38.87 -25.09
C ARG A 476 11.09 -38.50 -25.25
N MET A 477 10.62 -37.43 -24.60
CA MET A 477 9.24 -36.93 -24.77
C MET A 477 9.02 -36.17 -26.08
N LEU A 478 10.00 -35.42 -26.58
CA LEU A 478 9.88 -34.59 -27.77
C LEU A 478 9.95 -35.41 -29.08
N LEU A 479 10.83 -36.41 -29.14
CA LEU A 479 11.05 -37.24 -30.34
C LEU A 479 9.76 -37.84 -30.94
N PRO A 480 8.85 -38.46 -30.15
CA PRO A 480 7.61 -39.00 -30.69
C PRO A 480 6.61 -37.93 -31.16
N ARG A 481 6.75 -36.69 -30.69
CA ARG A 481 5.81 -35.58 -30.97
C ARG A 481 6.23 -34.72 -32.15
N ALA A 482 7.53 -34.61 -32.41
CA ALA A 482 8.08 -33.89 -33.55
C ALA A 482 9.26 -34.66 -34.18
N PRO A 483 9.02 -35.82 -34.83
CA PRO A 483 10.11 -36.61 -35.41
C PRO A 483 10.89 -35.87 -36.50
N SER A 484 10.28 -34.88 -37.15
CA SER A 484 10.96 -34.02 -38.13
C SER A 484 11.97 -33.04 -37.52
N SER A 485 11.95 -32.82 -36.19
CA SER A 485 12.87 -31.90 -35.52
C SER A 485 14.30 -32.44 -35.38
N VAL A 486 14.50 -33.75 -35.59
CA VAL A 486 15.83 -34.40 -35.51
C VAL A 486 16.80 -33.86 -36.55
N GLU A 487 16.28 -33.46 -37.71
CA GLU A 487 17.06 -32.93 -38.85
C GLU A 487 17.05 -31.40 -38.89
N MET A 488 16.45 -30.72 -37.89
CA MET A 488 16.47 -29.26 -37.83
C MET A 488 17.84 -28.79 -37.35
N GLU A 489 18.35 -27.78 -38.04
CA GLU A 489 19.62 -27.11 -37.72
C GLU A 489 19.33 -25.75 -37.10
N ASP A 490 20.12 -25.35 -36.09
CA ASP A 490 20.14 -23.96 -35.63
C ASP A 490 20.95 -23.04 -36.57
N ASP A 491 21.05 -21.76 -36.24
CA ASP A 491 21.79 -20.79 -37.07
C ASP A 491 23.30 -21.11 -37.19
N GLY A 492 23.83 -21.95 -36.30
CA GLY A 492 25.20 -22.48 -36.33
C GLY A 492 25.37 -23.70 -37.22
N GLY A 493 24.27 -24.31 -37.69
CA GLY A 493 24.26 -25.56 -38.44
C GLY A 493 24.27 -26.81 -37.56
N ASP A 494 24.03 -26.68 -36.25
CA ASP A 494 24.04 -27.82 -35.33
C ASP A 494 22.69 -28.54 -35.31
N THR A 495 22.74 -29.88 -35.35
CA THR A 495 21.58 -30.76 -35.18
C THR A 495 21.58 -31.36 -33.77
N ALA A 496 20.45 -31.88 -33.31
CA ALA A 496 20.39 -32.55 -32.00
C ALA A 496 21.38 -33.72 -31.94
N LEU A 497 21.58 -34.44 -33.06
CA LEU A 497 22.53 -35.53 -33.15
C LEU A 497 24.00 -35.05 -33.10
N SER A 498 24.35 -33.94 -33.78
CA SER A 498 25.73 -33.43 -33.73
C SER A 498 26.11 -33.00 -32.31
N ILE A 499 25.22 -32.28 -31.61
CA ILE A 499 25.41 -31.88 -30.21
C ILE A 499 25.54 -33.11 -29.30
N ALA A 500 24.65 -34.10 -29.44
CA ALA A 500 24.70 -35.31 -28.63
C ALA A 500 26.01 -36.11 -28.81
N LEU A 501 26.57 -36.13 -30.02
CA LEU A 501 27.85 -36.77 -30.32
C LEU A 501 29.04 -35.99 -29.75
N ASP A 502 29.03 -34.66 -29.89
CA ASP A 502 30.11 -33.78 -29.42
C ASP A 502 30.19 -33.75 -27.88
N ASP A 503 29.04 -33.76 -27.20
CA ASP A 503 28.96 -33.77 -25.74
C ASP A 503 29.00 -35.20 -25.13
N GLY A 504 29.07 -36.25 -25.97
CA GLY A 504 29.21 -37.63 -25.52
C GLY A 504 27.96 -38.21 -24.84
N MET A 505 26.77 -37.75 -25.23
CA MET A 505 25.47 -38.12 -24.66
C MET A 505 24.98 -39.49 -25.16
N ALA A 506 25.61 -40.56 -24.67
CA ALA A 506 25.40 -41.94 -25.14
C ALA A 506 23.95 -42.47 -25.00
N GLU A 507 23.13 -41.88 -24.14
CA GLU A 507 21.71 -42.24 -23.99
C GLU A 507 20.78 -41.57 -25.01
N ILE A 508 21.23 -40.50 -25.66
CA ILE A 508 20.49 -39.70 -26.65
C ILE A 508 20.81 -40.17 -28.08
N THR A 509 22.06 -40.57 -28.35
CA THR A 509 22.54 -41.14 -29.64
C THR A 509 22.06 -42.57 -29.86
#